data_AF-A0A452QL67-F1
#
_entry.id   AF-A0A452QL67-F1
#
_cell.length_a   1.000
_cell.length_b   1.000
_cell.length_c   1.000
_cell.angle_alpha   90.00
_cell.angle_beta   90.00
_cell.angle_gamma   90.00
#
_symmetry.space_group_name_H-M   'P 1'
#
loop_
_entity.id
_entity.type
_entity.pdbx_description
1 polymer ?
#
loop_
_entity_poly.entity_id
_entity_poly.type
_entity_poly.pdbx_seq_one_letter_code
_entity_poly.pdbx_strand_id
1 'polypeptide(L)'
;VAAEKKVVKIASEIPQTEEMQKRAEQFNVPVSLESKTASWAVRFGISSVPSKGLSSDAKPMVNLDKLKERAQRFGLNVSSISRKSEDDENLKKRKEQFEIVTIQLEQRHTEAKKRKRTESFGIA
;
A
#
# COMPACT_ATOMS: atom_id res chain seq x y z
N VAL A 1 2.97 -50.94 8.28
CA VAL A 1 3.83 -50.82 7.08
C VAL A 1 4.20 -49.35 6.92
N ALA A 2 5.42 -48.97 7.33
CA ALA A 2 5.91 -47.60 7.20
C ALA A 2 6.52 -47.45 5.80
N ALA A 3 5.97 -46.54 4.98
CA ALA A 3 6.43 -46.31 3.62
C ALA A 3 7.72 -45.48 3.64
N GLU A 4 8.83 -46.13 3.32
CA GLU A 4 10.14 -45.50 3.12
C GLU A 4 10.10 -44.62 1.86
N LYS A 5 10.18 -43.29 2.04
CA LYS A 5 10.32 -42.36 0.93
C LYS A 5 11.79 -42.29 0.52
N LYS A 6 12.15 -42.91 -0.60
CA LYS A 6 13.47 -42.79 -1.23
C LYS A 6 13.66 -41.37 -1.77
N VAL A 7 14.31 -40.51 -0.99
CA VAL A 7 14.77 -39.19 -1.47
C VAL A 7 16.07 -39.41 -2.23
N VAL A 8 16.01 -39.35 -3.57
CA VAL A 8 17.18 -39.38 -4.44
C VAL A 8 17.91 -38.05 -4.30
N LYS A 9 19.07 -38.07 -3.63
CA LYS A 9 19.96 -36.91 -3.50
C LYS A 9 20.75 -36.79 -4.80
N ILE A 10 20.27 -35.96 -5.73
CA ILE A 10 21.02 -35.63 -6.94
C ILE A 10 22.10 -34.61 -6.52
N ALA A 11 23.32 -35.07 -6.31
CA ALA A 11 24.46 -34.16 -6.25
C ALA A 11 24.81 -33.78 -7.69
N SER A 12 24.79 -32.50 -8.03
CA SER A 12 25.35 -32.03 -9.31
C SER A 12 26.86 -32.31 -9.28
N GLU A 13 27.36 -33.11 -10.23
CA GLU A 13 28.79 -33.40 -10.43
C GLU A 13 29.54 -32.18 -10.98
N ILE A 14 28.76 -31.29 -11.58
CA ILE A 14 28.91 -29.86 -11.83
C ILE A 14 29.62 -28.99 -10.78
N PRO A 15 30.94 -28.72 -10.75
CA PRO A 15 31.44 -27.67 -9.86
C PRO A 15 30.68 -26.36 -10.14
N GLN A 16 30.08 -25.77 -9.10
CA GLN A 16 29.22 -24.59 -9.20
C GLN A 16 29.88 -23.42 -9.94
N THR A 17 31.21 -23.33 -9.87
CA THR A 17 32.03 -22.36 -10.59
C THR A 17 31.95 -22.53 -12.10
N GLU A 18 31.92 -23.77 -12.60
CA GLU A 18 31.82 -24.09 -14.02
C GLU A 18 30.41 -23.82 -14.55
N GLU A 19 29.36 -24.14 -13.78
CA GLU A 19 27.99 -23.76 -14.15
C GLU A 19 27.80 -22.24 -14.24
N MET A 20 28.41 -21.49 -13.32
CA MET A 20 28.41 -20.03 -13.35
C MET A 20 29.14 -19.49 -14.58
N GLN A 21 30.26 -20.10 -14.97
CA GLN A 21 30.99 -19.74 -16.20
C GLN A 21 30.16 -20.04 -17.44
N LYS A 22 29.54 -21.21 -17.56
CA LYS A 22 28.67 -21.55 -18.70
C LYS A 22 27.47 -20.61 -18.82
N ARG A 23 26.88 -20.20 -17.69
CA ARG A 23 25.82 -19.18 -17.70
C ARG A 23 26.36 -17.80 -18.10
N ALA A 24 27.54 -17.41 -17.64
CA ALA A 24 28.17 -16.16 -18.04
C ALA A 24 28.48 -16.10 -19.54
N GLU A 25 28.98 -17.21 -20.12
CA GLU A 25 29.22 -17.37 -21.56
C GLU A 25 27.91 -17.32 -22.36
N GLN A 26 26.87 -18.05 -21.94
CA GLN A 26 25.57 -18.05 -22.63
C GLN A 26 24.88 -16.68 -22.62
N PHE A 27 24.97 -15.96 -21.50
CA PHE A 27 24.25 -14.70 -21.32
C PHE A 27 25.12 -13.46 -21.57
N ASN A 28 26.39 -13.63 -21.95
CA ASN A 28 27.37 -12.55 -22.12
C ASN A 28 27.46 -11.64 -20.87
N VAL A 29 27.40 -12.22 -19.67
CA VAL A 29 27.45 -11.48 -18.40
C VAL A 29 28.82 -11.67 -17.75
N PRO A 30 29.53 -10.59 -17.38
CA PRO A 30 30.79 -10.70 -16.64
C PRO A 30 30.59 -11.43 -15.30
N VAL A 31 31.51 -12.33 -14.94
CA VAL A 31 31.48 -13.07 -13.67
C VAL A 31 31.85 -12.17 -12.46
N SER A 32 32.35 -10.96 -12.70
CA SER A 32 32.67 -9.96 -11.66
C SER A 32 31.41 -9.44 -10.95
N LEU A 33 31.41 -9.55 -9.63
CA LEU A 33 30.29 -9.25 -8.73
C LEU A 33 29.99 -7.74 -8.65
N GLU A 34 31.02 -6.87 -8.71
CA GLU A 34 30.88 -5.40 -8.71
C GLU A 34 30.08 -4.84 -9.88
N SER A 35 30.24 -5.41 -11.09
CA SER A 35 29.54 -4.90 -12.28
C SER A 35 28.03 -5.17 -12.24
N LYS A 36 27.64 -6.28 -11.59
CA LYS A 36 26.25 -6.73 -11.44
C LYS A 36 25.48 -5.86 -10.46
N THR A 37 26.08 -5.54 -9.32
CA THR A 37 25.46 -4.71 -8.28
C THR A 37 25.28 -3.27 -8.76
N ALA A 38 26.31 -2.71 -9.41
CA ALA A 38 26.24 -1.38 -10.01
C ALA A 38 25.19 -1.30 -11.13
N SER A 39 25.14 -2.30 -12.02
CA SER A 39 24.14 -2.32 -13.11
C SER A 39 22.71 -2.46 -12.59
N TRP A 40 22.51 -3.27 -11.55
CA TRP A 40 21.20 -3.41 -10.91
C TRP A 40 20.78 -2.10 -10.21
N ALA A 41 21.72 -1.48 -9.50
CA ALA A 41 21.56 -0.17 -8.87
C ALA A 41 21.10 0.90 -9.89
N VAL A 42 21.75 0.97 -11.05
CA VAL A 42 21.36 1.88 -12.15
C VAL A 42 19.96 1.58 -12.67
N ARG A 43 19.61 0.31 -12.89
CA ARG A 43 18.27 -0.08 -13.38
C ARG A 43 17.16 0.23 -12.39
N PHE A 44 17.46 0.15 -11.10
CA PHE A 44 16.50 0.43 -10.02
C PHE A 44 16.59 1.87 -9.49
N GLY A 45 17.45 2.72 -10.07
CA GLY A 45 17.62 4.12 -9.67
C GLY A 45 18.13 4.30 -8.24
N ILE A 46 18.73 3.25 -7.66
CA ILE A 46 19.36 3.27 -6.34
C ILE A 46 20.83 3.60 -6.57
N SER A 47 21.24 4.85 -6.30
CA SER A 47 22.66 5.20 -6.31
C SER A 47 23.40 4.30 -5.33
N SER A 48 24.44 3.62 -5.81
CA SER A 48 25.33 2.78 -5.01
C SER A 48 26.19 3.66 -4.09
N VAL A 49 25.57 4.35 -3.14
CA VAL A 49 26.28 5.00 -2.04
C VAL A 49 26.20 4.02 -0.87
N PRO A 50 27.33 3.67 -0.22
CA PRO A 50 27.29 2.85 0.98
C PRO A 50 26.62 3.67 2.10
N SER A 51 25.31 3.54 2.26
CA SER A 51 24.60 4.17 3.37
C SER A 51 24.86 3.35 4.64
N LYS A 52 26.06 3.49 5.22
CA LYS A 52 26.19 3.30 6.66
C LYS A 52 25.40 4.42 7.33
N GLY A 53 24.20 4.09 7.81
CA GLY A 53 23.57 4.82 8.90
C GLY A 53 22.58 5.93 8.55
N LEU A 54 21.89 5.92 7.41
CA LEU A 54 20.73 6.82 7.23
C LEU A 54 19.42 6.12 7.59
N SER A 55 19.01 6.42 8.83
CA SER A 55 17.65 6.52 9.36
C SER A 55 16.51 6.18 8.38
N SER A 56 15.67 5.25 8.83
CA SER A 56 14.39 4.82 8.24
C SER A 56 13.31 5.91 8.10
N ASP A 57 13.65 7.19 8.33
CA ASP A 57 12.72 8.32 8.27
C ASP A 57 12.89 9.24 7.05
N ALA A 58 13.80 8.93 6.13
CA ALA A 58 13.72 9.50 4.79
C ALA A 58 12.57 8.80 4.05
N LYS A 59 11.32 9.16 4.39
CA LYS A 59 10.15 8.80 3.57
C LYS A 59 10.51 9.20 2.14
N PRO A 60 10.76 8.25 1.21
CA PRO A 60 11.08 8.63 -0.15
C PRO A 60 9.90 9.48 -0.60
N MET A 61 10.16 10.71 -1.02
CA MET A 61 9.14 11.66 -1.47
C MET A 61 8.28 10.92 -2.50
N VAL A 62 7.12 10.42 -2.06
CA VAL A 62 6.36 9.46 -2.85
C VAL A 62 5.78 10.25 -4.01
N ASN A 63 6.27 9.99 -5.21
CA ASN A 63 5.87 10.75 -6.39
C ASN A 63 4.38 10.48 -6.68
N LEU A 64 3.57 11.53 -6.61
CA LEU A 64 2.11 11.46 -6.76
C LEU A 64 1.69 10.99 -8.15
N ASP A 65 2.44 11.33 -9.20
CA ASP A 65 2.10 10.96 -10.58
C ASP A 65 2.20 9.45 -10.80
N LYS A 66 3.22 8.81 -10.23
CA LYS A 66 3.36 7.34 -10.26
C LYS A 66 2.23 6.64 -9.50
N LEU A 67 1.72 7.26 -8.44
CA LEU A 67 0.57 6.74 -7.70
C LEU A 67 -0.72 6.87 -8.51
N LYS A 68 -0.91 7.98 -9.23
CA LYS A 68 -2.05 8.17 -10.15
C LYS A 68 -2.01 7.19 -11.31
N GLU A 69 -0.85 7.00 -11.94
CA GLU A 69 -0.68 6.02 -13.02
C GLU A 69 -1.00 4.60 -12.52
N ARG A 70 -0.53 4.25 -11.32
CA ARG A 70 -0.89 2.97 -10.68
C ARG A 70 -2.40 2.86 -10.49
N ALA A 71 -3.06 3.90 -9.96
CA ALA A 71 -4.51 3.89 -9.76
C ALA A 71 -5.26 3.72 -11.09
N GLN A 72 -4.79 4.34 -12.19
CA GLN A 72 -5.36 4.15 -13.52
C GLN A 72 -5.20 2.71 -14.02
N ARG A 73 -4.03 2.11 -13.82
CA ARG A 73 -3.75 0.73 -14.26
C ARG A 73 -4.57 -0.31 -13.50
N PHE A 74 -4.73 -0.14 -12.19
CA PHE A 74 -5.42 -1.09 -11.33
C PHE A 74 -6.90 -0.75 -11.10
N GLY A 75 -7.37 0.40 -11.61
CA GLY A 75 -8.72 0.92 -11.42
C GLY A 75 -9.04 1.35 -9.98
N LEU A 76 -8.09 1.21 -9.04
CA LEU A 76 -8.28 1.48 -7.61
C LEU A 76 -6.99 2.01 -7.01
N ASN A 77 -7.13 2.84 -5.97
CA ASN A 77 -5.98 3.35 -5.27
C ASN A 77 -5.28 2.23 -4.49
N VAL A 78 -4.01 1.98 -4.80
CA VAL A 78 -3.22 0.89 -4.20
C VAL A 78 -2.32 1.40 -3.06
N SER A 79 -2.13 2.72 -2.97
CA SER A 79 -1.30 3.31 -1.92
C SER A 79 -2.11 3.62 -0.67
N SER A 80 -1.59 3.21 0.49
CA SER A 80 -2.21 3.51 1.78
C SER A 80 -2.29 5.02 2.04
N ILE A 81 -1.37 5.80 1.47
CA ILE A 81 -1.34 7.27 1.62
C ILE A 81 -2.55 7.90 0.93
N SER A 82 -2.81 7.55 -0.33
CA SER A 82 -3.92 8.14 -1.06
C SER A 82 -5.28 7.58 -0.65
N ARG A 83 -5.35 6.34 -0.15
CA ARG A 83 -6.57 5.82 0.48
C ARG A 83 -6.96 6.62 1.73
N LYS A 84 -5.98 6.92 2.60
CA LYS A 84 -6.24 7.71 3.82
C LYS A 84 -6.85 9.08 3.50
N SER A 85 -6.34 9.78 2.49
CA SER A 85 -6.93 11.08 2.09
C SER A 85 -8.36 10.96 1.56
N GLU A 86 -8.69 9.89 0.86
CA GLU A 86 -10.06 9.65 0.36
C GLU A 86 -11.01 9.30 1.52
N ASP A 87 -10.56 8.49 2.47
CA ASP A 87 -11.31 8.10 3.66
C ASP A 87 -11.58 9.29 4.59
N ASP A 88 -10.59 10.17 4.78
CA ASP A 88 -10.71 11.36 5.63
C ASP A 88 -11.78 12.34 5.10
N GLU A 89 -11.85 12.54 3.78
CA GLU A 89 -12.88 13.37 3.13
C GLU A 89 -14.28 12.77 3.28
N ASN A 90 -14.42 11.45 3.11
CA ASN A 90 -15.69 10.77 3.30
C ASN A 90 -16.16 10.83 4.75
N LEU A 91 -15.24 10.68 5.71
CA LEU A 91 -15.54 10.80 7.12
C LEU A 91 -15.98 12.21 7.49
N LYS A 92 -15.38 13.25 6.89
CA LYS A 92 -15.80 14.65 7.06
C LYS A 92 -17.21 14.89 6.54
N LYS A 93 -17.51 14.49 5.30
CA LYS A 93 -18.86 14.59 4.72
C LYS A 93 -19.90 13.84 5.56
N ARG A 94 -19.53 12.68 6.09
CA ARG A 94 -20.39 11.90 6.99
C ARG A 94 -20.70 12.70 8.25
N LYS A 95 -19.68 13.24 8.93
CA LYS A 95 -19.87 14.05 10.13
C LYS A 95 -20.79 15.25 9.87
N GLU A 96 -20.56 15.99 8.78
CA GLU A 96 -21.39 17.14 8.39
C GLU A 96 -22.85 16.73 8.13
N GLN A 97 -23.08 15.60 7.46
CA GLN A 97 -24.43 15.08 7.23
C GLN A 97 -25.13 14.69 8.54
N PHE A 98 -24.43 14.01 9.44
CA PHE A 98 -25.01 13.61 10.72
C PHE A 98 -25.19 14.80 11.68
N GLU A 99 -24.34 15.82 11.60
CA GLU A 99 -24.45 17.06 12.38
C GLU A 99 -25.68 17.88 11.98
N ILE A 100 -25.90 18.10 10.67
CA ILE A 100 -27.09 18.81 10.17
C ILE A 100 -28.38 18.05 10.52
N VAL A 101 -28.37 16.72 10.41
CA VAL A 101 -29.53 15.88 10.77
C VAL A 101 -29.89 16.06 12.25
N THR A 102 -28.89 16.22 13.12
CA THR A 102 -29.12 16.42 14.56
C THR A 102 -29.70 17.81 14.84
N ILE A 103 -29.16 18.86 14.21
CA ILE A 103 -29.63 20.25 14.39
C ILE A 103 -31.06 20.44 13.85
N GLN A 104 -31.39 19.83 12.70
CA GLN A 104 -32.74 19.90 12.13
C GLN A 104 -33.78 19.14 12.98
N LEU A 105 -33.38 18.04 13.62
CA LEU A 105 -34.21 17.31 14.56
C LEU A 105 -34.52 18.17 15.79
N GLU A 106 -33.54 18.92 16.29
CA GLU A 106 -33.67 19.72 17.50
C GLU A 106 -34.54 20.98 17.30
N GLN A 107 -34.43 21.65 16.14
CA GLN A 107 -35.24 22.83 15.83
C GLN A 107 -36.69 22.50 15.46
N ARG A 108 -36.97 21.40 14.74
CA ARG A 108 -38.35 21.06 14.34
C ARG A 108 -39.13 20.26 15.39
N HIS A 109 -38.46 19.46 16.24
CA HIS A 109 -39.17 18.56 17.15
C HIS A 109 -39.44 19.12 18.54
N THR A 110 -38.78 20.20 18.96
CA THR A 110 -38.99 20.74 20.31
C THR A 110 -40.23 21.63 20.40
N GLU A 111 -40.52 22.46 19.39
CA GLU A 111 -41.66 23.37 19.42
C GLU A 111 -42.96 22.71 18.91
N ALA A 112 -42.92 22.04 17.75
CA ALA A 112 -44.10 21.44 17.13
C ALA A 112 -44.67 20.28 17.96
N LYS A 113 -43.81 19.48 18.59
CA LYS A 113 -44.24 18.35 19.44
C LYS A 113 -44.78 18.82 20.79
N LYS A 114 -44.24 19.91 21.34
CA LYS A 114 -44.81 20.58 22.54
C LYS A 114 -46.18 21.17 22.23
N ARG A 115 -46.36 21.88 21.09
CA ARG A 115 -47.66 22.41 20.66
C ARG A 115 -48.71 21.32 20.44
N LYS A 116 -48.35 20.23 19.75
CA LYS A 116 -49.27 19.10 19.54
C LYS A 116 -49.63 18.41 20.85
N ARG A 117 -48.68 18.35 21.80
CA ARG A 117 -48.95 17.84 23.15
C ARG A 117 -49.91 18.74 23.91
N THR A 118 -49.66 20.04 24.00
CA THR A 118 -50.55 20.97 24.72
C THR A 118 -51.97 21.01 24.12
N GLU A 119 -52.08 20.98 22.79
CA GLU A 119 -53.36 20.90 22.06
C GLU A 119 -54.09 19.58 22.35
N SER A 120 -53.37 18.45 22.34
CA SER A 120 -53.96 17.14 22.66
C SER A 120 -54.43 17.00 24.11
N PHE A 121 -53.85 17.77 25.03
CA PHE A 121 -54.23 17.79 26.44
C PHE A 121 -55.14 18.99 26.79
N GLY A 122 -55.52 19.82 25.81
CA GLY A 122 -56.40 20.97 26.03
C GLY A 122 -55.85 22.04 26.97
N ILE A 123 -54.51 22.15 27.10
CA ILE A 123 -53.83 23.10 28.00
C ILE A 123 -53.40 24.36 27.22
N ALA A 124 -54.11 24.71 26.15
CA ALA A 124 -53.85 25.90 25.35
C ALA A 124 -54.64 27.10 25.88
#